data_AF-A0A535L9V3-F1
#
_entry.id   AF-A0A535L9V3-F1
#
_cell.length_a   1.000
_cell.length_b   1.000
_cell.length_c   1.000
_cell.angle_alpha   90.00
_cell.angle_beta   90.00
_cell.angle_gamma   90.00
#
_symmetry.space_group_name_H-M   'P 1'
#
loop_
_entity.id
_entity.type
_entity.pdbx_description
1 polymer ?
#
loop_
_entity_poly.entity_id
_entity_poly.type
_entity_poly.pdbx_seq_one_letter_code
_entity_poly.pdbx_strand_id
1 'polypeptide(L)'
;MLGDAGYTVIVPAWWTPDGRRRTKVRLKTALRSPKGTAAVSHGHFSLSTIIAYEYQLSIGGQVVSEEEWQQLVNAKTPLVQFRGQWMELDRDKMQQLLEFWQTHQHEEPEITLLDMLKIGAESEDDLEWDYDEGLRDMLSRLNDKNAFAPIPDPHALQGSLREYQKRGVAWLQYLESLGLNPCLADDMGLGKTLEVIARLLKEREEAGSVPPTLVIAPTSVLGNWRKEI
;
A
#
# COMPACT_ATOMS: atom_id res chain seq x y z
N MET A 1 -29.44 -26.64 -26.08
CA MET A 1 -29.04 -26.77 -24.66
C MET A 1 -30.31 -27.02 -23.83
N LEU A 2 -30.24 -27.52 -22.59
CA LEU A 2 -31.44 -27.93 -21.81
C LEU A 2 -32.54 -26.85 -21.62
N GLY A 3 -32.25 -25.58 -21.92
CA GLY A 3 -33.24 -24.48 -21.96
C GLY A 3 -34.16 -24.45 -23.19
N ASP A 4 -33.77 -25.08 -24.31
CA ASP A 4 -34.59 -25.11 -25.55
C ASP A 4 -35.80 -26.07 -25.46
N ALA A 5 -35.90 -26.83 -24.37
CA ALA A 5 -36.93 -27.84 -24.13
C ALA A 5 -37.95 -27.44 -23.04
N GLY A 6 -37.98 -26.17 -22.60
CA GLY A 6 -38.98 -25.66 -21.66
C GLY A 6 -38.77 -26.04 -20.19
N TYR A 7 -37.62 -26.62 -19.85
CA TYR A 7 -37.24 -26.86 -18.45
C TYR A 7 -36.64 -25.59 -17.84
N THR A 8 -37.25 -25.12 -16.75
CA THR A 8 -36.65 -24.06 -15.93
C THR A 8 -35.48 -24.66 -15.14
N VAL A 9 -34.25 -24.43 -15.61
CA VAL A 9 -33.04 -24.82 -14.89
C VAL A 9 -32.82 -23.81 -13.77
N ILE A 10 -33.20 -24.18 -12.55
CA ILE A 10 -32.83 -23.42 -11.35
C ILE A 10 -31.37 -23.75 -11.05
N VAL A 11 -30.47 -22.92 -11.57
CA VAL A 11 -29.05 -22.98 -11.20
C VAL A 11 -28.90 -22.40 -9.80
N PRO A 12 -28.30 -23.15 -8.86
CA PRO A 12 -27.99 -22.61 -7.56
C PRO A 12 -27.10 -21.36 -7.66
N ALA A 13 -27.30 -20.39 -6.77
CA ALA A 13 -26.58 -19.11 -6.80
C ALA A 13 -25.05 -19.27 -6.89
N TRP A 14 -24.46 -20.35 -6.36
CA TRP A 14 -23.02 -20.65 -6.40
C TRP A 14 -22.43 -20.93 -7.80
N TRP A 15 -23.26 -21.13 -8.82
CA TRP A 15 -22.82 -21.20 -10.23
C TRP A 15 -22.80 -19.85 -10.96
N THR A 16 -23.27 -18.77 -10.31
CA THR A 16 -23.15 -17.40 -10.84
C THR A 16 -21.89 -16.71 -10.28
N PRO A 17 -21.28 -15.77 -11.02
CA PRO A 17 -20.10 -15.02 -10.55
C PRO A 17 -20.32 -14.36 -9.17
N ASP A 18 -21.54 -13.91 -8.89
CA ASP A 18 -21.95 -13.30 -7.61
C ASP A 18 -22.05 -14.29 -6.43
N GLY A 19 -22.24 -15.59 -6.70
CA GLY A 19 -22.35 -16.65 -5.69
C GLY A 19 -21.06 -17.44 -5.48
N ARG A 20 -20.04 -17.25 -6.32
CA ARG A 20 -18.64 -17.63 -6.03
C ARG A 20 -18.01 -16.60 -5.09
N ARG A 21 -18.68 -16.27 -3.99
CA ARG A 21 -18.06 -15.46 -2.94
C ARG A 21 -17.00 -16.33 -2.28
N ARG A 22 -15.78 -16.23 -2.80
CA ARG A 22 -14.57 -16.76 -2.19
C ARG A 22 -14.55 -16.34 -0.71
N THR A 23 -14.03 -17.19 0.15
CA THR A 23 -13.75 -16.82 1.54
C THR A 23 -12.89 -15.57 1.58
N LYS A 24 -13.50 -14.45 1.94
CA LYS A 24 -12.77 -13.20 2.12
C LYS A 24 -12.58 -12.94 3.59
N VAL A 25 -11.36 -13.11 4.07
CA VAL A 25 -11.03 -12.76 5.45
C VAL A 25 -10.90 -11.26 5.57
N ARG A 26 -11.61 -10.67 6.54
CA ARG A 26 -11.54 -9.24 6.80
C ARG A 26 -10.52 -8.93 7.89
N LEU A 27 -9.64 -7.97 7.66
CA LEU A 27 -8.60 -7.56 8.60
C LEU A 27 -8.81 -6.09 8.94
N LYS A 28 -9.12 -5.75 10.20
CA LYS A 28 -9.24 -4.35 10.62
C LYS A 28 -7.87 -3.82 11.00
N THR A 29 -7.47 -2.72 10.42
CA THR A 29 -6.14 -2.12 10.65
C THR A 29 -6.30 -0.75 11.29
N ALA A 30 -5.43 -0.43 12.24
CA ALA A 30 -5.37 0.86 12.92
C ALA A 30 -3.91 1.37 12.92
N LEU A 31 -3.71 2.61 12.46
CA LEU A 31 -2.39 3.23 12.48
C LEU A 31 -1.96 3.54 13.92
N ARG A 32 -0.74 3.09 14.29
CA ARG A 32 -0.06 3.55 15.50
C ARG A 32 1.22 4.28 15.14
N SER A 33 1.38 5.51 15.63
CA SER A 33 2.68 6.17 15.57
C SER A 33 3.64 5.46 16.54
N PRO A 34 4.85 5.05 16.11
CA PRO A 34 5.81 4.41 17.00
C PRO A 34 6.15 5.35 18.17
N LYS A 35 6.00 4.85 19.40
CA LYS A 35 6.40 5.58 20.60
C LYS A 35 7.92 5.67 20.64
N GLY A 36 8.45 6.86 20.35
CA GLY A 36 9.86 7.18 20.59
C GLY A 36 10.70 7.13 19.32
N THR A 37 10.63 8.20 18.53
CA THR A 37 11.78 8.81 17.87
C THR A 37 11.30 10.16 17.36
N ALA A 38 11.61 11.21 18.12
CA ALA A 38 11.51 12.58 17.62
C ALA A 38 12.63 12.75 16.58
N ALA A 39 12.35 12.37 15.34
CA ALA A 39 13.15 12.74 14.18
C ALA A 39 12.26 13.55 13.25
N VAL A 40 12.76 14.73 12.91
CA VAL A 40 12.08 15.77 12.14
C VAL A 40 11.82 15.27 10.72
N SER A 41 10.68 14.61 10.49
CA SER A 41 10.13 14.42 9.16
C SER A 41 8.83 15.22 9.08
N HIS A 42 8.79 16.23 8.23
CA HIS A 42 7.60 17.05 7.96
C HIS A 42 6.47 16.30 7.23
N GLY A 43 6.47 14.96 7.27
CA GLY A 43 5.50 14.11 6.57
C GLY A 43 4.89 13.06 7.49
N HIS A 44 3.64 12.71 7.20
CA HIS A 44 2.84 11.74 7.95
C HIS A 44 3.17 10.28 7.63
N PHE A 45 4.06 10.00 6.67
CA PHE A 45 4.35 8.68 6.15
C PHE A 45 5.81 8.31 6.41
N SER A 46 6.07 7.52 7.45
CA SER A 46 7.26 6.69 7.48
C SER A 46 6.86 5.26 7.13
N LEU A 47 7.59 4.59 6.24
CA LEU A 47 7.32 3.18 5.89
C LEU A 47 7.51 2.23 7.08
N SER A 48 8.20 2.69 8.14
CA SER A 48 8.33 2.03 9.43
C SER A 48 7.15 2.27 10.38
N THR A 49 6.08 2.92 9.92
CA THR A 49 4.86 3.08 10.73
C THR A 49 4.29 1.71 11.04
N ILE A 50 4.11 1.47 12.33
CA ILE A 50 3.57 0.23 12.84
C ILE A 50 2.04 0.30 12.76
N ILE A 51 1.44 -0.71 12.14
CA ILE A 51 0.00 -0.85 12.09
C ILE A 51 -0.38 -1.89 13.12
N ALA A 52 -1.12 -1.47 14.15
CA ALA A 52 -1.81 -2.40 15.01
C ALA A 52 -3.06 -2.84 14.27
N TYR A 53 -3.27 -4.14 14.14
CA TYR A 53 -4.49 -4.63 13.51
C TYR A 53 -5.27 -5.49 14.50
N GLU A 54 -6.58 -5.44 14.35
CA GLU A 54 -7.51 -6.33 15.00
C GLU A 54 -7.99 -7.35 13.96
N TYR A 55 -7.66 -8.61 14.19
CA TYR A 55 -8.17 -9.69 13.36
C TYR A 55 -9.65 -9.92 13.64
N GLN A 56 -10.50 -9.71 12.64
CA GLN A 56 -11.90 -10.14 12.69
C GLN A 56 -12.21 -11.04 11.51
N LEU A 57 -12.02 -12.34 11.70
CA LEU A 57 -12.38 -13.35 10.70
C LEU A 57 -13.84 -13.16 10.31
N SER A 58 -14.06 -12.86 9.04
CA SER A 58 -15.40 -12.77 8.49
C SER A 58 -15.49 -13.63 7.27
N ILE A 59 -16.65 -14.22 7.04
CA ILE A 59 -16.93 -15.05 5.88
C ILE A 59 -18.21 -14.51 5.25
N GLY A 60 -18.13 -14.05 4.00
CA GLY A 60 -19.29 -13.43 3.33
C GLY A 60 -19.82 -12.18 4.03
N GLY A 61 -18.98 -11.47 4.81
CA GLY A 61 -19.35 -10.29 5.59
C GLY A 61 -19.90 -10.57 6.99
N GLN A 62 -19.94 -11.82 7.45
CA GLN A 62 -20.33 -12.19 8.81
C GLN A 62 -19.13 -12.62 9.65
N VAL A 63 -19.01 -12.10 10.87
CA VAL A 63 -17.94 -12.48 11.80
C VAL A 63 -18.08 -13.96 12.19
N VAL A 64 -16.95 -14.67 12.21
CA VAL A 64 -16.82 -16.09 12.50
C VAL A 64 -15.89 -16.26 13.70
N SER A 65 -16.29 -17.05 14.69
CA SER A 65 -15.43 -17.35 15.84
C SER A 65 -14.32 -18.33 15.48
N GLU A 66 -13.27 -18.41 16.29
CA GLU A 66 -12.19 -19.39 16.09
C GLU A 66 -12.72 -20.84 16.07
N GLU A 67 -13.67 -21.15 16.96
CA GLU A 67 -14.30 -22.47 17.03
C GLU A 67 -15.07 -22.79 15.73
N GLU A 68 -15.83 -21.82 15.21
CA GLU A 68 -16.53 -21.95 13.93
C GLU A 68 -15.52 -22.11 12.78
N TRP A 69 -14.40 -21.38 12.81
CA TRP A 69 -13.33 -21.49 11.81
C TRP A 69 -12.67 -22.87 11.82
N GLN A 70 -12.35 -23.40 13.00
CA GLN A 70 -11.78 -24.75 13.14
C GLN A 70 -12.78 -25.82 12.65
N GLN A 71 -14.08 -25.65 12.88
CA GLN A 71 -15.10 -26.54 12.33
C GLN A 71 -15.14 -26.50 10.80
N LEU A 72 -14.98 -25.32 10.19
CA LEU A 72 -14.92 -25.16 8.74
C LEU A 72 -13.65 -25.80 8.14
N VAL A 73 -12.49 -25.63 8.78
CA VAL A 73 -11.22 -26.26 8.34
C VAL A 73 -11.24 -27.79 8.47
N ASN A 74 -11.93 -28.30 9.50
CA ASN A 74 -12.09 -29.73 9.76
C ASN A 74 -13.17 -30.38 8.89
N ALA A 75 -14.04 -29.60 8.24
CA ALA A 75 -15.01 -30.12 7.29
C ALA A 75 -14.26 -30.75 6.11
N LYS A 76 -14.50 -32.05 5.87
CA LYS A 76 -13.81 -32.84 4.83
C LYS A 76 -14.32 -32.56 3.41
N THR A 77 -15.07 -31.49 3.20
CA THR A 77 -15.69 -31.14 1.92
C THR A 77 -15.27 -29.73 1.51
N PRO A 78 -14.81 -29.51 0.27
CA PRO A 78 -14.43 -28.19 -0.22
C PRO A 78 -15.64 -27.25 -0.33
N LEU A 79 -16.86 -27.78 -0.44
CA LEU A 79 -18.08 -27.00 -0.24
C LEU A 79 -18.58 -27.17 1.19
N VAL A 80 -18.74 -26.06 1.90
CA VAL A 80 -19.37 -26.05 3.22
C VAL A 80 -20.56 -25.09 3.20
N GLN A 81 -21.65 -25.53 3.84
CA GLN A 81 -22.81 -24.69 4.06
C GLN A 81 -22.61 -23.93 5.38
N PHE A 82 -22.26 -22.65 5.30
CA PHE A 82 -22.12 -21.79 6.46
C PHE A 82 -23.29 -20.80 6.53
N ARG A 83 -24.07 -20.87 7.62
CA ARG A 83 -25.21 -19.98 7.91
C ARG A 83 -26.19 -19.81 6.74
N GLY A 84 -26.49 -20.91 6.04
CA GLY A 84 -27.45 -20.96 4.93
C GLY A 84 -26.87 -20.62 3.55
N GLN A 85 -25.58 -20.29 3.45
CA GLN A 85 -24.88 -20.02 2.20
C GLN A 85 -23.86 -21.13 1.89
N TRP A 86 -23.76 -21.52 0.63
CA TRP A 86 -22.75 -22.46 0.16
C TRP A 86 -21.48 -21.70 -0.20
N MET A 87 -20.34 -22.22 0.25
CA MET A 87 -19.06 -21.58 0.02
C MET A 87 -17.97 -22.60 -0.29
N GLU A 88 -17.13 -22.24 -1.25
CA GLU A 88 -15.92 -22.99 -1.61
C GLU A 88 -14.78 -22.56 -0.68
N LEU A 89 -14.26 -23.53 0.08
CA LEU A 89 -13.15 -23.35 1.00
C LEU A 89 -11.86 -23.87 0.36
N ASP A 90 -10.85 -23.00 0.27
CA ASP A 90 -9.48 -23.43 0.00
C ASP A 90 -8.83 -23.86 1.32
N ARG A 91 -8.77 -25.18 1.54
CA ARG A 91 -8.32 -25.76 2.81
C ARG A 91 -6.86 -25.40 3.13
N ASP A 92 -6.02 -25.35 2.12
CA ASP A 92 -4.58 -25.08 2.29
C ASP A 92 -4.40 -23.63 2.75
N LYS A 93 -5.14 -22.68 2.16
CA LYS A 93 -5.13 -21.27 2.59
C LYS A 93 -5.75 -21.06 3.97
N MET A 94 -6.84 -21.75 4.29
CA MET A 94 -7.49 -21.64 5.60
C MET A 94 -6.58 -22.16 6.73
N GLN A 95 -5.76 -23.19 6.44
CA GLN A 95 -4.72 -23.66 7.36
C GLN A 95 -3.58 -22.64 7.51
N GLN A 96 -3.09 -22.06 6.41
CA GLN A 96 -2.06 -21.02 6.47
C GLN A 96 -2.51 -19.81 7.29
N LEU A 97 -3.75 -19.36 7.12
CA LEU A 97 -4.32 -18.25 7.90
C LEU A 97 -4.51 -18.61 9.38
N LEU A 98 -4.86 -19.86 9.70
CA LEU A 98 -4.96 -20.33 11.08
C LEU A 98 -3.58 -20.42 11.74
N GLU A 99 -2.57 -20.95 11.03
CA GLU A 99 -1.18 -21.02 11.52
C GLU A 99 -0.58 -19.64 11.73
N PHE A 100 -0.80 -18.72 10.78
CA PHE A 100 -0.46 -17.30 10.92
C PHE A 100 -1.12 -16.71 12.18
N TRP A 101 -2.41 -16.96 12.40
CA TRP A 101 -3.13 -16.48 13.57
C TRP A 101 -2.60 -17.07 14.89
N GLN A 102 -2.34 -18.38 14.96
CA GLN A 102 -1.81 -19.03 16.16
C GLN A 102 -0.40 -18.53 16.51
N THR A 103 0.42 -18.25 15.50
CA THR A 103 1.78 -17.74 15.68
C THR A 103 1.79 -16.29 16.18
N HIS A 104 0.85 -15.46 15.73
CA HIS A 104 0.74 -14.05 16.10
C HIS A 104 -0.25 -13.76 17.25
N GLN A 105 -0.79 -14.80 17.91
CA GLN A 105 -1.78 -14.63 19.01
C GLN A 105 -1.15 -14.14 20.33
N HIS A 106 0.16 -14.33 20.53
CA HIS A 106 0.85 -14.11 21.82
C HIS A 106 1.72 -12.85 21.87
N GLU A 107 2.01 -12.23 20.73
CA GLU A 107 2.77 -10.97 20.65
C GLU A 107 1.83 -9.89 20.10
N GLU A 108 1.89 -8.67 20.66
CA GLU A 108 1.08 -7.55 20.16
C GLU A 108 1.25 -7.47 18.63
N PRO A 109 0.16 -7.64 17.87
CA PRO A 109 0.30 -8.01 16.48
C PRO A 109 0.50 -6.72 15.68
N GLU A 110 1.77 -6.33 15.62
CA GLU A 110 2.27 -5.13 14.99
C GLU A 110 2.96 -5.54 13.68
N ILE A 111 2.32 -5.29 12.54
CA ILE A 111 2.97 -5.44 11.23
C ILE A 111 3.38 -4.06 10.73
N THR A 112 4.47 -4.02 9.97
CA THR A 112 4.81 -2.81 9.25
C THR A 112 3.84 -2.65 8.07
N LEU A 113 3.57 -1.40 7.69
CA LEU A 113 2.82 -1.11 6.46
C LEU A 113 3.42 -1.82 5.23
N LEU A 114 4.75 -1.92 5.15
CA LEU A 114 5.41 -2.56 4.02
C LEU A 114 5.06 -4.05 3.94
N ASP A 115 5.04 -4.75 5.07
CA ASP A 115 4.70 -6.17 5.10
C ASP A 115 3.21 -6.37 4.79
N MET A 116 2.34 -5.48 5.27
CA MET A 116 0.93 -5.46 4.89
C MET A 116 0.74 -5.31 3.37
N LEU A 117 1.44 -4.36 2.74
CA LEU A 117 1.38 -4.15 1.29
C LEU A 117 1.89 -5.37 0.50
N LYS A 118 2.94 -6.04 0.99
CA LYS A 118 3.43 -7.29 0.39
C LYS A 118 2.40 -8.41 0.50
N ILE A 119 1.83 -8.62 1.69
CA ILE A 119 0.77 -9.63 1.90
C ILE A 119 -0.42 -9.34 0.98
N GLY A 120 -0.85 -8.07 0.89
CA GLY A 120 -1.92 -7.64 -0.01
C GLY A 120 -1.60 -7.83 -1.49
N ALA A 121 -0.33 -7.74 -1.91
CA ALA A 121 0.08 -7.98 -3.28
C ALA A 121 0.22 -9.48 -3.63
N GLU A 122 0.55 -10.32 -2.65
CA GLU A 122 0.70 -11.77 -2.81
C GLU A 122 -0.64 -12.52 -2.69
N SER A 123 -1.63 -11.92 -2.02
CA SER A 123 -2.97 -12.50 -1.87
C SER A 123 -3.90 -12.04 -3.00
N GLU A 124 -4.05 -12.88 -4.03
CA GLU A 124 -4.98 -12.65 -5.15
C GLU A 124 -6.46 -12.70 -4.70
N ASP A 125 -7.00 -11.55 -4.26
CA ASP A 125 -8.42 -11.28 -3.96
C ASP A 125 -9.06 -12.00 -2.73
N ASP A 126 -8.29 -12.80 -2.00
CA ASP A 126 -8.80 -13.61 -0.87
C ASP A 126 -8.77 -12.87 0.49
N LEU A 127 -8.10 -11.72 0.58
CA LEU A 127 -8.02 -10.89 1.78
C LEU A 127 -8.68 -9.53 1.56
N GLU A 128 -9.68 -9.20 2.39
CA GLU A 128 -10.27 -7.87 2.46
C GLU A 128 -9.66 -7.08 3.63
N TRP A 129 -8.88 -6.06 3.32
CA TRP A 129 -8.37 -5.15 4.33
C TRP A 129 -9.41 -4.06 4.63
N ASP A 130 -9.85 -3.97 5.87
CA ASP A 130 -10.63 -2.84 6.37
C ASP A 130 -9.65 -1.84 6.99
N TYR A 131 -9.29 -0.85 6.19
CA TYR A 131 -8.44 0.26 6.57
C TYR A 131 -9.18 1.22 7.50
N ASP A 132 -8.55 1.65 8.59
CA ASP A 132 -9.02 2.83 9.31
C ASP A 132 -9.03 4.07 8.40
N GLU A 133 -9.71 5.13 8.85
CA GLU A 133 -9.86 6.36 8.07
C GLU A 133 -8.50 7.01 7.75
N GLY A 134 -7.55 6.93 8.68
CA GLY A 134 -6.20 7.47 8.50
C GLY A 134 -5.43 6.74 7.39
N LEU A 135 -5.40 5.41 7.42
CA LEU A 135 -4.70 4.58 6.43
C LEU A 135 -5.39 4.65 5.08
N ARG A 136 -6.72 4.76 5.07
CA ARG A 136 -7.49 4.97 3.85
C ARG A 136 -7.16 6.31 3.20
N ASP A 137 -7.14 7.41 3.95
CA ASP A 137 -6.72 8.72 3.43
C ASP A 137 -5.30 8.64 2.90
N MET A 138 -4.39 8.02 3.66
CA MET A 138 -3.00 7.91 3.26
C MET A 138 -2.81 7.09 1.97
N LEU A 139 -3.46 5.92 1.84
CA LEU A 139 -3.44 5.11 0.63
C LEU A 139 -4.10 5.83 -0.55
N SER A 140 -5.13 6.64 -0.30
CA SER A 140 -5.79 7.43 -1.34
C SER A 140 -4.83 8.49 -1.91
N ARG A 141 -4.06 9.17 -1.05
CA ARG A 141 -3.05 10.14 -1.46
C ARG A 141 -1.91 9.47 -2.25
N LEU A 142 -1.48 8.28 -1.86
CA LEU A 142 -0.46 7.55 -2.61
C LEU A 142 -0.93 7.14 -4.02
N ASN A 143 -2.20 6.79 -4.15
CA ASN A 143 -2.77 6.38 -5.44
C ASN A 143 -3.23 7.56 -6.31
N ASP A 144 -3.26 8.78 -5.78
CA ASP A 144 -3.65 9.95 -6.55
C ASP A 144 -2.51 10.42 -7.48
N LYS A 145 -2.60 9.97 -8.74
CA LYS A 145 -1.65 10.33 -9.81
C LYS A 145 -1.76 11.79 -10.27
N ASN A 146 -2.80 12.51 -9.85
CA ASN A 146 -3.04 13.91 -10.19
C ASN A 146 -2.80 14.85 -9.00
N ALA A 147 -2.29 14.34 -7.87
CA ALA A 147 -2.10 15.12 -6.65
C ALA A 147 -1.01 16.19 -6.73
N PHE A 148 -0.26 16.25 -7.83
CA PHE A 148 0.83 17.22 -8.01
C PHE A 148 0.79 17.86 -9.39
N ALA A 149 0.98 19.17 -9.42
CA ALA A 149 1.04 19.98 -10.64
C ALA A 149 2.50 20.38 -10.94
N PRO A 150 2.89 20.52 -12.23
CA PRO A 150 4.23 21.01 -12.58
C PRO A 150 4.55 22.34 -11.89
N ILE A 151 5.74 22.43 -11.31
CA ILE A 151 6.17 23.62 -10.58
C ILE A 151 6.85 24.66 -11.51
N PRO A 152 6.84 25.95 -11.14
CA PRO A 152 7.66 26.94 -11.80
C PRO A 152 9.16 26.74 -11.47
N ASP A 153 10.02 27.26 -12.33
CA ASP A 153 11.47 27.21 -12.14
C ASP A 153 11.86 27.97 -10.84
N PRO A 154 12.77 27.44 -10.01
CA PRO A 154 13.29 28.15 -8.84
C PRO A 154 14.01 29.45 -9.26
N HIS A 155 13.87 30.51 -8.46
CA HIS A 155 14.47 31.82 -8.72
C HIS A 155 15.99 31.79 -8.81
N ALA A 156 16.63 30.95 -7.99
CA ALA A 156 18.08 30.80 -7.96
C ALA A 156 18.62 29.84 -9.04
N LEU A 157 17.75 29.20 -9.83
CA LEU A 157 18.17 28.23 -10.84
C LEU A 157 18.78 28.96 -12.06
N GLN A 158 20.01 28.61 -12.42
CA GLN A 158 20.68 29.13 -13.61
C GLN A 158 20.39 28.24 -14.82
N GLY A 159 19.15 28.30 -15.32
CA GLY A 159 18.66 27.50 -16.43
C GLY A 159 17.14 27.40 -16.42
N SER A 160 16.59 26.60 -17.32
CA SER A 160 15.14 26.33 -17.37
C SER A 160 14.87 24.84 -17.32
N LEU A 161 13.88 24.43 -16.53
CA LEU A 161 13.42 23.05 -16.51
C LEU A 161 12.56 22.76 -17.75
N ARG A 162 12.73 21.57 -18.32
CA ARG A 162 11.78 21.04 -19.31
C ARG A 162 10.49 20.62 -18.62
N GLU A 163 9.39 20.53 -19.36
CA GLU A 163 8.07 20.21 -18.79
C GLU A 163 8.04 18.87 -18.02
N TYR A 164 8.75 17.85 -18.52
CA TYR A 164 8.86 16.58 -17.79
C TYR A 164 9.68 16.73 -16.49
N GLN A 165 10.69 17.60 -16.47
CA GLN A 165 11.50 17.86 -15.29
C GLN A 165 10.73 18.62 -14.23
N LYS A 166 9.92 19.62 -14.63
CA LYS A 166 9.00 20.30 -13.71
C LYS A 166 8.03 19.33 -13.06
N ARG A 167 7.53 18.36 -13.84
CA ARG A 167 6.70 17.28 -13.31
C ARG A 167 7.48 16.35 -12.39
N GLY A 168 8.72 15.99 -12.73
CA GLY A 168 9.61 15.20 -11.89
C GLY A 168 9.89 15.85 -10.54
N VAL A 169 10.21 17.15 -10.53
CA VAL A 169 10.43 17.91 -9.28
C VAL A 169 9.15 18.01 -8.44
N ALA A 170 8.00 18.28 -9.08
CA ALA A 170 6.71 18.29 -8.38
C ALA A 170 6.38 16.92 -7.76
N TRP A 171 6.71 15.83 -8.46
CA TRP A 171 6.55 14.47 -7.94
C TRP A 171 7.45 14.19 -6.73
N LEU A 172 8.72 14.61 -6.77
CA LEU A 172 9.64 14.50 -5.63
C LEU A 172 9.09 15.27 -4.42
N GLN A 173 8.72 16.53 -4.62
CA GLN A 173 8.16 17.38 -3.56
C GLN A 173 6.88 16.78 -2.98
N TYR A 174 6.01 16.20 -3.81
CA TYR A 174 4.79 15.54 -3.36
C TYR A 174 5.10 14.34 -2.46
N LEU A 175 5.97 13.42 -2.90
CA LEU A 175 6.32 12.25 -2.11
C LEU A 175 7.01 12.61 -0.79
N GLU A 176 7.89 13.62 -0.80
CA GLU A 176 8.51 14.15 0.41
C GLU A 176 7.50 14.81 1.35
N SER A 177 6.46 15.48 0.83
CA SER A 177 5.37 16.04 1.63
C SER A 177 4.52 14.95 2.30
N LEU A 178 4.46 13.77 1.69
CA LEU A 178 3.91 12.60 2.35
C LEU A 178 4.88 12.08 3.42
N GLY A 179 6.18 12.33 3.33
CA GLY A 179 7.20 11.79 4.25
C GLY A 179 7.95 10.60 3.67
N LEU A 180 7.68 10.27 2.41
CA LEU A 180 8.37 9.23 1.67
C LEU A 180 9.72 9.73 1.16
N ASN A 181 10.64 8.78 0.96
CA ASN A 181 11.94 9.02 0.35
C ASN A 181 11.89 8.51 -1.10
N PRO A 182 11.68 9.39 -2.10
CA PRO A 182 11.54 8.96 -3.49
C PRO A 182 12.85 8.47 -4.09
N CYS A 183 12.75 7.45 -4.96
CA CYS A 183 13.86 7.02 -5.82
C CYS A 183 13.61 7.53 -7.24
N LEU A 184 14.40 8.52 -7.66
CA LEU A 184 14.33 9.08 -9.01
C LEU A 184 15.10 8.19 -10.00
N ALA A 185 14.39 7.31 -10.67
CA ALA A 185 14.95 6.29 -11.56
C ALA A 185 14.72 6.57 -13.06
N ASP A 186 14.67 7.85 -13.44
CA ASP A 186 14.55 8.28 -14.83
C ASP A 186 15.70 7.78 -15.71
N ASP A 187 15.46 7.66 -17.01
CA ASP A 187 16.48 7.24 -17.98
C ASP A 187 17.74 8.12 -17.95
N MET A 188 18.86 7.52 -18.35
CA MET A 188 20.14 8.24 -18.46
C MET A 188 20.01 9.39 -19.47
N GLY A 189 20.49 10.57 -19.08
CA GLY A 189 20.47 11.76 -19.93
C GLY A 189 19.22 12.64 -19.80
N LEU A 190 18.21 12.25 -19.01
CA LEU A 190 17.02 13.09 -18.78
C LEU A 190 17.26 14.29 -17.84
N GLY A 191 18.42 14.34 -17.17
CA GLY A 191 18.82 15.49 -16.35
C GLY A 191 18.39 15.39 -14.89
N LYS A 192 18.43 14.20 -14.29
CA LYS A 192 18.13 13.96 -12.86
C LYS A 192 18.89 14.87 -11.90
N THR A 193 20.15 15.20 -12.20
CA THR A 193 20.95 16.13 -11.38
C THR A 193 20.30 17.50 -11.29
N LEU A 194 19.83 18.03 -12.43
CA LEU A 194 19.15 19.32 -12.51
C LEU A 194 17.82 19.30 -11.74
N GLU A 195 17.07 18.19 -11.81
CA GLU A 195 15.83 18.02 -11.04
C GLU A 195 16.09 18.03 -9.53
N VAL A 196 17.12 17.33 -9.07
CA VAL A 196 17.52 17.33 -7.64
C VAL A 196 17.97 18.71 -7.20
N ILE A 197 18.80 19.41 -7.99
CA ILE A 197 19.23 20.79 -7.67
C ILE A 197 18.02 21.72 -7.60
N ALA A 198 17.10 21.65 -8.56
CA ALA A 198 15.90 22.47 -8.57
C ALA A 198 15.01 22.20 -7.34
N ARG A 199 14.88 20.93 -6.94
CA ARG A 199 14.17 20.54 -5.71
C ARG A 199 14.79 21.16 -4.46
N LEU A 200 16.11 21.10 -4.33
CA LEU A 200 16.85 21.67 -3.20
C LEU A 200 16.78 23.20 -3.16
N LEU A 201 16.79 23.86 -4.32
CA LEU A 201 16.57 25.31 -4.39
C LEU A 201 15.15 25.68 -3.94
N LYS A 202 14.14 24.92 -4.38
CA LYS A 202 12.75 25.12 -3.92
C LYS A 202 12.61 24.94 -2.41
N GLU A 203 13.24 23.92 -1.84
CA GLU A 203 13.26 23.71 -0.39
C GLU A 203 13.78 24.95 0.35
N ARG A 204 14.86 25.57 -0.15
CA ARG A 204 15.46 26.77 0.45
C ARG A 204 14.66 28.05 0.20
N GLU A 205 13.83 28.10 -0.83
CA GLU A 205 12.89 29.21 -1.07
C GLU A 205 11.69 29.12 -0.13
N GLU A 206 11.18 27.90 0.09
CA GLU A 206 10.00 27.64 0.93
C GLU A 206 10.36 27.68 2.43
N ALA A 207 11.54 27.17 2.80
CA ALA A 207 12.04 27.16 4.16
C ALA A 207 13.15 28.20 4.35
N GLY A 208 12.96 29.13 5.28
CA GLY A 208 13.93 30.19 5.54
C GLY A 208 15.31 29.71 6.02
N SER A 209 15.41 28.48 6.56
CA SER A 209 16.67 27.84 6.92
C SER A 209 16.56 26.32 6.74
N VAL A 210 17.50 25.75 5.98
CA VAL A 210 17.54 24.30 5.67
C VAL A 210 18.92 23.78 6.09
N PRO A 211 19.00 22.62 6.78
CA PRO A 211 20.28 22.00 7.15
C PRO A 211 21.18 21.71 5.93
N PRO A 212 22.47 21.42 6.15
CA PRO A 212 23.37 21.05 5.06
C PRO A 212 22.91 19.76 4.38
N THR A 213 22.93 19.77 3.04
CA THR A 213 22.59 18.61 2.21
C THR A 213 23.86 17.81 1.88
N LEU A 214 23.83 16.49 2.06
CA LEU A 214 24.92 15.58 1.68
C LEU A 214 24.61 14.90 0.34
N VAL A 215 25.46 15.12 -0.66
CA VAL A 215 25.40 14.39 -1.94
C VAL A 215 26.51 13.34 -1.96
N ILE A 216 26.12 12.07 -2.14
CA ILE A 216 27.05 10.95 -2.31
C ILE A 216 26.96 10.49 -3.76
N ALA A 217 28.08 10.55 -4.48
CA ALA A 217 28.16 10.12 -5.87
C ALA A 217 29.52 9.46 -6.17
N PRO A 218 29.60 8.60 -7.20
CA PRO A 218 30.88 8.05 -7.66
C PRO A 218 31.89 9.15 -8.00
N THR A 219 33.18 8.90 -7.75
CA THR A 219 34.26 9.87 -8.00
C THR A 219 34.29 10.40 -9.43
N SER A 220 33.89 9.58 -10.40
CA SER A 220 33.84 9.93 -11.83
C SER A 220 32.85 11.04 -12.18
N VAL A 221 31.80 11.26 -11.37
CA VAL A 221 30.74 12.25 -11.66
C VAL A 221 30.77 13.46 -10.74
N LEU A 222 31.66 13.49 -9.74
CA LEU A 222 31.80 14.63 -8.82
C LEU A 222 32.14 15.94 -9.54
N GLY A 223 32.91 15.86 -10.62
CA GLY A 223 33.24 17.03 -11.45
C GLY A 223 32.02 17.66 -12.11
N ASN A 224 31.05 16.83 -12.55
CA ASN A 224 29.80 17.31 -13.14
C ASN A 224 28.92 17.96 -12.07
N TRP A 225 28.75 17.30 -10.92
CA TRP A 225 28.01 17.86 -9.79
C TRP A 225 28.56 19.22 -9.34
N ARG A 226 29.88 19.37 -9.23
CA ARG A 226 30.50 20.64 -8.86
C ARG A 226 30.30 21.75 -9.89
N LYS A 227 30.12 21.41 -11.16
CA LYS A 227 29.89 22.38 -12.23
C LYS A 227 28.42 22.82 -12.30
N GLU A 228 27.50 21.94 -11.92
CA GLU A 228 26.06 22.18 -11.97
C GLU A 228 25.51 22.86 -10.69
N ILE A 229 26.22 22.76 -9.57
CA ILE A 229 25.99 23.52 -8.32
C ILE A 229 26.66 24.89 -8.42
#